data_AF-A0A1W2ANC0-F1
#
_entry.id   AF-A0A1W2ANC0-F1
#
_cell.length_a   1.000
_cell.length_b   1.000
_cell.length_c   1.000
_cell.angle_alpha   90.00
_cell.angle_beta   90.00
_cell.angle_gamma   90.00
#
_symmetry.space_group_name_H-M   'P 1'
#
loop_
_entity.id
_entity.type
_entity.pdbx_description
1 polymer ?
#
loop_
_entity_poly.entity_id
_entity_poly.type
_entity_poly.pdbx_seq_one_letter_code
_entity_poly.pdbx_strand_id
1 'polypeptide(L)'
;MRSRTDKNTMVKIAVLLLVSFIVFINLFWRMVVLYPGPSGNYFSDIYEHLLYGKTYGIKGEYSLTLLINDVLLGLGSAGSWLVAAHLALIVILEIVFGYLFMKKIVPQGNAFVMHLLSLASLVVLPPYIPAINRFMYRNFTGNCWHSENYHGMRAVAILIMLFLFDRINDYIKNFDVKRMIIFALLLSLVNAIKPNFILGFAPSLLVVMIADITRSKGRGFSRWVMFGMSVLISLPVLLWQYFVNFDPSVETSENTSLIFVLGDFILMSAHPFLEFLTGMAFPLAILIAYPRECRDNKLFRLAALGFVISFLEMFFIAESGERFYDGNMGWGLQCFVYIMFLIAISIFYKNSVIFFSDRKRGQSLLSYCSTKGRSSLRLIVPGLLFMWHLGSGLMYFIIVCLGVTGYRV
;
A
#
# COMPACT_ATOMS: atom_id res chain seq x y z
N MET A 1 -23.47 -20.12 -8.24
CA MET A 1 -22.86 -21.18 -7.42
C MET A 1 -21.54 -20.67 -6.82
N ARG A 2 -21.46 -20.50 -5.49
CA ARG A 2 -20.17 -20.26 -4.82
C ARG A 2 -19.39 -21.58 -4.87
N SER A 3 -18.38 -21.68 -5.73
CA SER A 3 -17.40 -22.76 -5.65
C SER A 3 -16.76 -22.69 -4.26
N ARG A 4 -17.08 -23.68 -3.42
CA ARG A 4 -16.47 -23.84 -2.10
C ARG A 4 -15.01 -24.21 -2.35
N THR A 5 -14.08 -23.43 -1.83
CA THR A 5 -12.65 -23.74 -1.93
C THR A 5 -12.42 -25.15 -1.39
N ASP A 6 -11.76 -26.00 -2.16
CA ASP A 6 -11.52 -27.38 -1.74
C ASP A 6 -10.62 -27.45 -0.48
N LYS A 7 -10.74 -28.54 0.27
CA LYS A 7 -10.01 -28.72 1.55
C LYS A 7 -8.49 -28.61 1.39
N ASN A 8 -7.93 -29.13 0.29
CA ASN A 8 -6.49 -29.10 0.05
C ASN A 8 -6.00 -27.68 -0.21
N THR A 9 -6.76 -26.89 -0.96
CA THR A 9 -6.50 -25.47 -1.21
C THR A 9 -6.57 -24.68 0.10
N MET A 10 -7.53 -24.96 0.98
CA MET A 10 -7.61 -24.33 2.29
C MET A 10 -6.39 -24.65 3.18
N VAL A 11 -5.92 -25.90 3.18
CA VAL A 11 -4.70 -26.29 3.92
C VAL A 11 -3.48 -25.54 3.37
N LYS A 12 -3.32 -25.44 2.05
CA LYS A 12 -2.22 -24.69 1.43
C LYS A 12 -2.23 -23.21 1.81
N ILE A 13 -3.42 -22.58 1.85
CA ILE A 13 -3.57 -21.19 2.28
C ILE A 13 -3.20 -21.05 3.75
N ALA A 14 -3.69 -21.94 4.63
CA ALA A 14 -3.36 -21.89 6.05
C ALA A 14 -1.85 -22.04 6.29
N VAL A 15 -1.19 -22.96 5.60
CA VAL A 15 0.27 -23.13 5.68
C VAL A 15 1.00 -21.87 5.20
N LEU A 16 0.59 -21.28 4.07
CA LEU A 16 1.18 -20.05 3.55
C LEU A 16 1.08 -18.90 4.56
N LEU A 17 -0.10 -18.68 5.15
CA LEU A 17 -0.31 -17.59 6.11
C LEU A 17 0.46 -17.84 7.41
N LEU A 18 0.51 -19.09 7.90
CA LEU A 18 1.25 -19.44 9.10
C LEU A 18 2.76 -19.26 8.91
N VAL A 19 3.32 -19.76 7.80
CA VAL A 19 4.75 -19.58 7.49
C VAL A 19 5.08 -18.10 7.34
N SER A 20 4.24 -17.34 6.64
CA SER A 20 4.43 -15.89 6.50
C SER A 20 4.41 -15.19 7.86
N PHE A 21 3.48 -15.55 8.75
CA PHE A 21 3.39 -14.98 10.09
C PHE A 21 4.65 -15.26 10.92
N ILE A 22 5.18 -16.49 10.87
CA ILE A 22 6.42 -16.87 11.57
C ILE A 22 7.63 -16.10 11.02
N VAL A 23 7.71 -15.89 9.71
CA VAL A 23 8.78 -15.09 9.11
C VAL A 23 8.68 -13.63 9.56
N PHE A 24 7.49 -13.03 9.49
CA PHE A 24 7.29 -11.63 9.84
C PHE A 24 7.45 -11.35 11.34
N ILE A 25 6.98 -12.24 12.22
CA ILE A 25 7.19 -12.05 13.67
C ILE A 25 8.68 -12.07 14.01
N ASN A 26 9.48 -12.94 13.36
CA ASN A 26 10.93 -12.95 13.57
C ASN A 26 11.57 -11.66 13.06
N LEU A 27 11.18 -11.20 11.87
CA LEU A 27 11.69 -9.97 11.29
C LEU A 27 11.39 -8.76 12.17
N PHE A 28 10.12 -8.55 12.52
CA PHE A 28 9.70 -7.42 13.32
C PHE A 28 10.24 -7.48 14.73
N TRP A 29 10.37 -8.66 15.34
CA TRP A 29 10.99 -8.77 16.66
C TRP A 29 12.43 -8.27 16.65
N ARG A 30 13.21 -8.63 15.62
CA ARG A 30 14.59 -8.13 15.47
C ARG A 30 14.64 -6.60 15.32
N MET A 31 13.70 -6.01 14.59
CA MET A 31 13.58 -4.55 14.47
C MET A 31 13.17 -3.89 15.78
N VAL A 32 12.22 -4.48 16.53
CA VAL A 32 11.72 -3.97 17.82
C VAL A 32 12.80 -3.94 18.90
N VAL A 33 13.74 -4.89 18.89
CA VAL A 33 14.81 -4.96 19.91
C VAL A 33 16.19 -4.55 19.39
N LEU A 34 16.27 -4.05 18.15
CA LEU A 34 17.53 -3.84 17.41
C LEU A 34 18.50 -5.02 17.50
N TYR A 35 17.98 -6.24 17.40
CA TYR A 35 18.84 -7.42 17.37
C TYR A 35 19.63 -7.41 16.06
N PRO A 36 20.98 -7.34 16.08
CA PRO A 36 21.76 -7.20 14.86
C PRO A 36 21.54 -8.40 13.93
N GLY A 37 21.40 -8.13 12.65
CA GLY A 37 21.43 -9.16 11.62
C GLY A 37 22.87 -9.51 11.23
N PRO A 38 23.07 -10.59 10.46
CA PRO A 38 24.39 -11.00 9.98
C PRO A 38 25.15 -9.92 9.21
N SER A 39 24.45 -8.97 8.60
CA SER A 39 25.03 -7.92 7.76
C SER A 39 25.02 -6.53 8.41
N GLY A 40 24.52 -6.40 9.65
CA GLY A 40 24.51 -5.11 10.37
C GLY A 40 23.27 -4.86 11.23
N ASN A 41 23.13 -3.61 11.68
CA ASN A 41 22.01 -3.15 12.49
C ASN A 41 20.83 -2.73 11.61
N TYR A 42 19.62 -3.03 12.10
CA TYR A 42 18.38 -2.54 11.50
C TYR A 42 18.27 -1.02 11.65
N PHE A 43 18.14 -0.32 10.53
CA PHE A 43 17.70 1.08 10.43
C PHE A 43 16.18 1.11 10.23
N SER A 44 15.42 1.11 11.33
CA SER A 44 13.96 1.06 11.26
C SER A 44 13.33 2.08 12.18
N ASP A 45 12.30 2.77 11.68
CA ASP A 45 11.51 3.70 12.48
C ASP A 45 10.89 3.01 13.70
N ILE A 46 10.63 1.69 13.61
CA ILE A 46 9.98 0.90 14.67
C ILE A 46 10.68 1.07 16.03
N TYR A 47 12.00 0.90 16.11
CA TYR A 47 12.68 1.03 17.40
C TYR A 47 12.66 2.47 17.90
N GLU A 48 12.97 3.41 17.02
CA GLU A 48 13.05 4.84 17.34
C GLU A 48 11.69 5.37 17.82
N HIS A 49 10.59 5.01 17.15
CA HIS A 49 9.26 5.41 17.60
C HIS A 49 8.86 4.79 18.93
N LEU A 50 9.24 3.53 19.20
CA LEU A 50 8.98 2.91 20.52
C LEU A 50 9.80 3.59 21.62
N LEU A 51 11.05 3.96 21.35
CA LEU A 51 11.87 4.73 22.26
C LEU A 51 11.29 6.14 22.51
N TYR A 52 10.81 6.78 21.44
CA TYR A 52 10.16 8.10 21.50
C TYR A 52 8.87 8.04 22.34
N GLY A 53 7.99 7.05 22.09
CA GLY A 53 6.79 6.80 22.90
C GLY A 53 7.12 6.59 24.37
N LYS A 54 8.11 5.74 24.68
CA LYS A 54 8.56 5.51 26.06
C LYS A 54 9.11 6.76 26.75
N THR A 55 9.77 7.64 25.99
CA THR A 55 10.41 8.85 26.52
C THR A 55 9.40 9.97 26.78
N TYR A 56 8.40 10.11 25.90
CA TYR A 56 7.48 11.25 25.90
C TYR A 56 6.01 10.87 26.18
N GLY A 57 5.72 9.60 26.45
CA GLY A 57 4.37 9.06 26.71
C GLY A 57 3.40 9.34 25.56
N ILE A 58 2.17 9.74 25.88
CA ILE A 58 1.13 10.10 24.90
C ILE A 58 1.61 11.14 23.88
N LYS A 59 2.57 12.01 24.24
CA LYS A 59 3.14 13.00 23.31
C LYS A 59 4.08 12.38 22.27
N GLY A 60 4.67 11.23 22.57
CA GLY A 60 5.43 10.41 21.63
C GLY A 60 4.56 9.43 20.82
N GLU A 61 3.33 9.19 21.25
CA GLU A 61 2.40 8.21 20.65
C GLU A 61 1.37 8.88 19.74
N TYR A 62 1.86 9.57 18.72
CA TYR A 62 1.03 10.34 17.78
C TYR A 62 0.22 9.49 16.78
N SER A 63 0.38 8.17 16.81
CA SER A 63 -0.38 7.24 15.98
C SER A 63 -1.03 6.13 16.80
N LEU A 64 -2.16 5.62 16.30
CA LEU A 64 -2.86 4.49 16.89
C LEU A 64 -1.99 3.23 16.95
N THR A 65 -1.13 3.02 15.95
CA THR A 65 -0.21 1.88 15.94
C THR A 65 0.80 1.98 17.08
N LEU A 66 1.31 3.17 17.37
CA LEU A 66 2.22 3.40 18.49
C LEU A 66 1.52 3.23 19.84
N LEU A 67 0.32 3.79 20.00
CA LEU A 67 -0.50 3.59 21.21
C LEU A 67 -0.72 2.10 21.51
N ILE A 68 -1.06 1.30 20.50
CA ILE A 68 -1.22 -0.15 20.67
C ILE A 68 0.11 -0.79 21.03
N ASN A 69 1.21 -0.42 20.36
CA ASN A 69 2.51 -1.01 20.61
C ASN A 69 3.02 -0.71 22.03
N ASP A 70 2.81 0.50 22.55
CA ASP A 70 3.21 0.86 23.92
C ASP A 70 2.44 0.03 24.96
N VAL A 71 1.12 -0.09 24.81
CA VAL A 71 0.30 -0.96 25.67
C VAL A 71 0.84 -2.40 25.66
N LEU A 72 1.23 -2.93 24.49
CA LEU A 72 1.79 -4.28 24.37
C LEU A 72 3.18 -4.37 25.02
N LEU A 73 4.04 -3.35 24.89
CA LEU A 73 5.33 -3.29 25.58
C LEU A 73 5.16 -3.27 27.11
N GLY A 74 4.13 -2.59 27.61
CA GLY A 74 3.79 -2.52 29.03
C GLY A 74 3.42 -3.85 29.67
N LEU A 75 3.17 -4.91 28.88
CA LEU A 75 2.84 -6.26 29.38
C LEU A 75 4.08 -7.08 29.83
N GLY A 76 5.22 -6.42 30.04
CA GLY A 76 6.41 -6.99 30.66
C GLY A 76 7.34 -7.69 29.67
N SER A 77 7.98 -8.78 30.08
CA SER A 77 9.07 -9.43 29.33
C SER A 77 8.67 -10.00 27.97
N ALA A 78 7.37 -10.22 27.75
CA ALA A 78 6.84 -10.67 26.46
C ALA A 78 6.51 -9.52 25.50
N GLY A 79 6.56 -8.26 25.95
CA GLY A 79 6.02 -7.12 25.21
C GLY A 79 6.61 -6.94 23.81
N SER A 80 7.92 -7.12 23.64
CA SER A 80 8.57 -7.00 22.32
C SER A 80 8.09 -8.06 21.31
N TRP A 81 7.81 -9.28 21.78
CA TRP A 81 7.22 -10.33 20.97
C TRP A 81 5.76 -10.04 20.62
N LEU A 82 5.01 -9.42 21.53
CA LEU A 82 3.63 -9.01 21.28
C LEU A 82 3.54 -7.90 20.24
N VAL A 83 4.43 -6.88 20.31
CA VAL A 83 4.56 -5.86 19.27
C VAL A 83 4.89 -6.51 17.92
N ALA A 84 5.88 -7.39 17.87
CA ALA A 84 6.24 -8.10 16.65
C ALA A 84 5.07 -8.92 16.09
N ALA A 85 4.30 -9.59 16.95
CA ALA A 85 3.11 -10.35 16.56
C ALA A 85 2.00 -9.45 16.01
N HIS A 86 1.80 -8.27 16.62
CA HIS A 86 0.86 -7.26 16.15
C HIS A 86 1.24 -6.77 14.74
N LEU A 87 2.51 -6.39 14.51
CA LEU A 87 2.98 -5.96 13.19
C LEU A 87 2.89 -7.08 12.14
N ALA A 88 3.27 -8.31 12.51
CA ALA A 88 3.10 -9.47 11.65
C ALA A 88 1.62 -9.71 11.29
N LEU A 89 0.71 -9.55 12.25
CA LEU A 89 -0.73 -9.68 12.02
C LEU A 89 -1.24 -8.63 11.04
N ILE A 90 -0.78 -7.38 11.14
CA ILE A 90 -1.10 -6.32 10.16
C ILE A 90 -0.70 -6.79 8.75
N VAL A 91 0.53 -7.27 8.55
CA VAL A 91 1.00 -7.74 7.24
C VAL A 91 0.19 -8.95 6.74
N ILE A 92 -0.19 -9.88 7.63
CA ILE A 92 -1.11 -10.98 7.26
C ILE A 92 -2.47 -10.45 6.80
N LEU A 93 -3.02 -9.44 7.47
CA LEU A 93 -4.26 -8.79 7.04
C LEU A 93 -4.09 -8.15 5.66
N GLU A 94 -2.93 -7.57 5.33
CA GLU A 94 -2.64 -7.06 3.98
C GLU A 94 -2.74 -8.17 2.92
N ILE A 95 -2.19 -9.37 3.19
CA ILE A 95 -2.30 -10.53 2.29
C ILE A 95 -3.76 -10.96 2.12
N VAL A 96 -4.52 -11.01 3.22
CA VAL A 96 -5.93 -11.41 3.18
C VAL A 96 -6.77 -10.37 2.43
N PHE A 97 -6.57 -9.07 2.70
CA PHE A 97 -7.28 -7.99 2.03
C PHE A 97 -6.92 -7.91 0.55
N GLY A 98 -5.65 -8.09 0.17
CA GLY A 98 -5.26 -8.16 -1.24
C GLY A 98 -5.85 -9.37 -1.95
N TYR A 99 -5.94 -10.54 -1.30
CA TYR A 99 -6.73 -11.67 -1.80
C TYR A 99 -8.20 -11.30 -2.03
N LEU A 100 -8.87 -10.71 -1.03
CA LEU A 100 -10.28 -10.31 -1.15
C LEU A 100 -10.46 -9.30 -2.28
N PHE A 101 -9.50 -8.39 -2.47
CA PHE A 101 -9.47 -7.41 -3.54
C PHE A 101 -9.39 -8.08 -4.92
N MET A 102 -8.44 -9.00 -5.09
CA MET A 102 -8.34 -9.80 -6.30
C MET A 102 -9.59 -10.65 -6.54
N LYS A 103 -10.21 -11.20 -5.50
CA LYS A 103 -11.43 -12.01 -5.61
C LYS A 103 -12.62 -11.21 -6.15
N LYS A 104 -12.68 -9.91 -5.89
CA LYS A 104 -13.68 -9.00 -6.47
C LYS A 104 -13.49 -8.82 -7.97
N ILE A 105 -12.23 -8.72 -8.42
CA ILE A 105 -11.89 -8.53 -9.85
C ILE A 105 -11.93 -9.85 -10.63
N VAL A 106 -11.55 -10.96 -10.00
CA VAL A 106 -11.42 -12.29 -10.63
C VAL A 106 -12.17 -13.36 -9.81
N PRO A 107 -13.53 -13.33 -9.74
CA PRO A 107 -14.30 -14.25 -8.89
C PRO A 107 -14.04 -15.74 -9.16
N GLN A 108 -13.65 -16.10 -10.38
CA GLN A 108 -13.35 -17.45 -10.83
C GLN A 108 -11.89 -17.90 -10.60
N GLY A 109 -11.01 -16.99 -10.16
CA GLY A 109 -9.60 -17.31 -9.98
C GLY A 109 -9.34 -18.24 -8.79
N ASN A 110 -8.21 -18.92 -8.84
CA ASN A 110 -7.76 -19.85 -7.80
C ASN A 110 -7.38 -19.09 -6.53
N ALA A 111 -8.01 -19.44 -5.40
CA ALA A 111 -7.83 -18.75 -4.14
C ALA A 111 -6.38 -18.79 -3.64
N PHE A 112 -5.68 -19.93 -3.77
CA PHE A 112 -4.29 -20.04 -3.34
C PHE A 112 -3.36 -19.18 -4.19
N VAL A 113 -3.55 -19.16 -5.51
CA VAL A 113 -2.77 -18.28 -6.41
C VAL A 113 -2.98 -16.81 -6.06
N MET A 114 -4.20 -16.39 -5.74
CA MET A 114 -4.47 -15.01 -5.32
C MET A 114 -3.79 -14.65 -3.99
N HIS A 115 -3.71 -15.57 -3.02
CA HIS A 115 -2.94 -15.32 -1.79
C HIS A 115 -1.45 -15.20 -2.09
N LEU A 116 -0.90 -16.06 -2.96
CA LEU A 116 0.50 -15.96 -3.41
C LEU A 116 0.77 -14.64 -4.12
N LEU A 117 -0.13 -14.20 -5.02
CA LEU A 117 0.00 -12.92 -5.70
C LEU A 117 -0.14 -11.74 -4.71
N SER A 118 -0.93 -11.88 -3.66
CA SER A 118 -1.08 -10.85 -2.63
C SER A 118 0.13 -10.78 -1.72
N LEU A 119 0.79 -11.91 -1.45
CA LEU A 119 2.09 -11.91 -0.78
C LEU A 119 3.16 -11.30 -1.70
N ALA A 120 3.16 -11.67 -2.98
CA ALA A 120 4.09 -11.11 -3.95
C ALA A 120 3.95 -9.59 -4.09
N SER A 121 2.73 -9.04 -4.01
CA SER A 121 2.51 -7.58 -4.05
C SER A 121 3.14 -6.83 -2.88
N LEU A 122 3.38 -7.48 -1.74
CA LEU A 122 4.07 -6.89 -0.59
C LEU A 122 5.59 -6.90 -0.74
N VAL A 123 6.10 -7.69 -1.68
CA VAL A 123 7.54 -7.88 -1.88
C VAL A 123 8.05 -7.07 -3.08
N VAL A 124 7.24 -6.88 -4.13
CA VAL A 124 7.67 -6.18 -5.36
C VAL A 124 8.30 -4.81 -5.09
N LEU A 125 9.39 -4.52 -5.78
CA LEU A 125 10.09 -3.23 -5.77
C LEU A 125 10.44 -2.81 -7.20
N PRO A 126 10.77 -1.53 -7.46
CA PRO A 126 11.35 -1.13 -8.73
C PRO A 126 12.53 -2.04 -9.12
N PRO A 127 12.69 -2.38 -10.42
CA PRO A 127 13.85 -3.07 -10.92
C PRO A 127 15.15 -2.42 -10.46
N TYR A 128 16.01 -3.19 -9.78
CA TYR A 128 17.30 -2.67 -9.37
C TYR A 128 18.25 -2.58 -10.56
N ILE A 129 18.59 -1.35 -10.93
CA ILE A 129 19.54 -1.03 -12.00
C ILE A 129 20.55 -0.05 -11.40
N PRO A 130 21.77 -0.50 -11.03
CA PRO A 130 22.76 0.34 -10.34
C PRO A 130 23.10 1.65 -11.05
N ALA A 131 23.09 1.63 -12.39
CA ALA A 131 23.34 2.81 -13.22
C ALA A 131 22.23 3.88 -13.13
N ILE A 132 21.01 3.48 -12.78
CA ILE A 132 19.88 4.40 -12.61
C ILE A 132 19.73 4.76 -11.13
N ASN A 133 19.89 3.77 -10.25
CA ASN A 133 19.62 3.88 -8.82
C ASN A 133 20.67 3.14 -8.01
N ARG A 134 21.41 3.89 -7.18
CA ARG A 134 22.40 3.32 -6.25
C ARG A 134 21.77 2.39 -5.19
N PHE A 135 20.52 2.62 -4.79
CA PHE A 135 19.83 1.89 -3.72
C PHE A 135 18.51 1.29 -4.20
N MET A 136 18.10 0.18 -3.59
CA MET A 136 16.91 -0.59 -4.00
C MET A 136 15.59 0.07 -3.57
N TYR A 137 15.54 0.69 -2.39
CA TYR A 137 14.37 1.40 -1.88
C TYR A 137 14.33 2.86 -2.39
N ARG A 138 13.15 3.34 -2.83
CA ARG A 138 12.99 4.52 -3.69
C ARG A 138 11.61 5.17 -3.60
N ASN A 139 11.44 6.34 -4.22
CA ASN A 139 10.20 7.13 -4.14
C ASN A 139 9.00 6.41 -4.77
N PHE A 140 9.22 5.72 -5.89
CA PHE A 140 8.18 4.98 -6.63
C PHE A 140 8.11 3.50 -6.23
N THR A 141 8.23 3.21 -4.93
CA THR A 141 7.96 1.88 -4.36
C THR A 141 6.60 1.85 -3.66
N GLY A 142 5.91 0.71 -3.75
CA GLY A 142 4.73 0.45 -2.93
C GLY A 142 5.03 -0.26 -1.61
N ASN A 143 6.30 -0.58 -1.33
CA ASN A 143 6.69 -1.45 -0.23
C ASN A 143 7.90 -0.89 0.53
N CYS A 144 7.73 -0.70 1.84
CA CYS A 144 8.78 -0.53 2.84
C CYS A 144 8.58 -1.56 3.95
N TRP A 145 9.65 -1.98 4.62
CA TRP A 145 9.59 -2.93 5.73
C TRP A 145 9.95 -2.29 7.08
N HIS A 146 10.38 -1.03 7.07
CA HIS A 146 10.94 -0.34 8.23
C HIS A 146 9.93 0.56 8.98
N SER A 147 8.68 0.64 8.51
CA SER A 147 7.68 1.57 9.05
C SER A 147 6.36 0.85 9.38
N GLU A 148 6.08 0.71 10.66
CA GLU A 148 4.87 0.12 11.23
C GLU A 148 3.61 0.92 10.88
N ASN A 149 3.70 2.25 10.91
CA ASN A 149 2.60 3.15 10.61
C ASN A 149 2.19 3.04 9.13
N TYR A 150 3.17 2.81 8.23
CA TYR A 150 2.89 2.59 6.81
C TYR A 150 2.14 1.28 6.57
N HIS A 151 2.57 0.17 7.18
CA HIS A 151 1.88 -1.13 7.05
C HIS A 151 0.43 -1.04 7.56
N GLY A 152 0.22 -0.41 8.72
CA GLY A 152 -1.13 -0.21 9.26
C GLY A 152 -2.01 0.64 8.34
N MET A 153 -1.48 1.77 7.85
CA MET A 153 -2.19 2.66 6.94
C MET A 153 -2.57 1.95 5.64
N ARG A 154 -1.62 1.22 5.03
CA ARG A 154 -1.81 0.53 3.77
C ARG A 154 -2.83 -0.61 3.90
N ALA A 155 -2.82 -1.36 5.00
CA ALA A 155 -3.84 -2.38 5.29
C ALA A 155 -5.25 -1.79 5.29
N VAL A 156 -5.45 -0.68 6.00
CA VAL A 156 -6.75 0.00 6.08
C VAL A 156 -7.12 0.67 4.74
N ALA A 157 -6.14 1.22 4.01
CA ALA A 157 -6.36 1.78 2.68
C ALA A 157 -6.88 0.72 1.69
N ILE A 158 -6.34 -0.50 1.70
CA ILE A 158 -6.87 -1.61 0.87
C ILE A 158 -8.31 -1.93 1.28
N LEU A 159 -8.61 -1.96 2.59
CA LEU A 159 -9.96 -2.22 3.11
C LEU A 159 -10.95 -1.11 2.69
N ILE A 160 -10.53 0.15 2.70
CA ILE A 160 -11.29 1.29 2.17
C ILE A 160 -11.57 1.09 0.68
N MET A 161 -10.55 0.77 -0.12
CA MET A 161 -10.71 0.53 -1.56
C MET A 161 -11.63 -0.67 -1.85
N LEU A 162 -11.54 -1.73 -1.05
CA LEU A 162 -12.45 -2.88 -1.07
C LEU A 162 -13.89 -2.48 -0.76
N PHE A 163 -14.10 -1.66 0.26
CA PHE A 163 -15.41 -1.16 0.64
C PHE A 163 -16.04 -0.35 -0.50
N LEU A 164 -15.23 0.43 -1.23
CA LEU A 164 -15.68 1.25 -2.36
C LEU A 164 -15.99 0.45 -3.63
N PHE A 165 -15.30 -0.68 -3.86
CA PHE A 165 -15.33 -1.45 -5.12
C PHE A 165 -16.76 -1.68 -5.66
N ASP A 166 -17.67 -2.19 -4.84
CA ASP A 166 -19.06 -2.45 -5.25
C ASP A 166 -19.99 -1.27 -4.98
N ARG A 167 -19.58 -0.32 -4.13
CA ARG A 167 -20.52 0.56 -3.43
C ARG A 167 -20.59 1.97 -3.98
N ILE A 168 -19.60 2.42 -4.74
CA ILE A 168 -19.61 3.80 -5.26
C ILE A 168 -20.83 4.06 -6.15
N ASN A 169 -21.28 3.08 -6.93
CA ASN A 169 -22.48 3.19 -7.77
C ASN A 169 -23.78 2.96 -7.00
N ASP A 170 -23.73 2.11 -5.96
CA ASP A 170 -24.89 1.83 -5.11
C ASP A 170 -25.21 3.01 -4.20
N TYR A 171 -24.21 3.75 -3.74
CA TYR A 171 -24.37 4.87 -2.80
C TYR A 171 -25.08 6.08 -3.44
N ILE A 172 -24.53 6.57 -4.56
CA ILE A 172 -25.21 6.57 -5.86
C ILE A 172 -26.73 6.51 -5.82
N LYS A 173 -27.25 5.28 -5.88
CA LYS A 173 -28.66 4.99 -6.09
C LYS A 173 -29.46 4.97 -4.80
N ASN A 174 -28.91 4.38 -3.74
CA ASN A 174 -29.57 4.15 -2.46
C ASN A 174 -28.64 4.58 -1.32
N PHE A 175 -28.92 5.74 -0.73
CA PHE A 175 -28.17 6.22 0.42
C PHE A 175 -28.40 5.31 1.64
N ASP A 176 -27.32 4.98 2.34
CA ASP A 176 -27.35 4.09 3.51
C ASP A 176 -26.45 4.69 4.60
N VAL A 177 -27.07 5.19 5.67
CA VAL A 177 -26.39 5.80 6.81
C VAL A 177 -25.42 4.82 7.48
N LYS A 178 -25.76 3.53 7.56
CA LYS A 178 -24.86 2.53 8.17
C LYS A 178 -23.58 2.43 7.36
N ARG A 179 -23.68 2.46 6.02
CA ARG A 179 -22.51 2.46 5.14
C ARG A 179 -21.70 3.75 5.26
N MET A 180 -22.36 4.90 5.41
CA MET A 180 -21.69 6.17 5.67
C MET A 180 -20.87 6.11 6.96
N ILE A 181 -21.47 5.62 8.05
CA ILE A 181 -20.79 5.49 9.35
C ILE A 181 -19.60 4.53 9.24
N ILE A 182 -19.78 3.34 8.64
CA ILE A 182 -18.67 2.40 8.46
C ILE A 182 -17.54 3.03 7.64
N PHE A 183 -17.88 3.77 6.58
CA PHE A 183 -16.88 4.44 5.76
C PHE A 183 -16.15 5.54 6.53
N ALA A 184 -16.87 6.38 7.26
CA ALA A 184 -16.27 7.40 8.12
C ALA A 184 -15.36 6.77 9.18
N LEU A 185 -15.76 5.66 9.82
CA LEU A 185 -14.93 4.94 10.79
C LEU A 185 -13.65 4.37 10.15
N LEU A 186 -13.73 3.81 8.94
CA LEU A 186 -12.55 3.36 8.22
C LEU A 186 -11.60 4.51 7.87
N LEU A 187 -12.14 5.67 7.47
CA LEU A 187 -11.35 6.88 7.21
C LEU A 187 -10.72 7.43 8.50
N SER A 188 -11.45 7.46 9.62
CA SER A 188 -10.91 7.85 10.91
C SER A 188 -9.80 6.90 11.36
N LEU A 189 -9.98 5.59 11.13
CA LEU A 189 -8.98 4.57 11.47
C LEU A 189 -7.69 4.73 10.67
N VAL A 190 -7.78 4.95 9.34
CA VAL A 190 -6.56 5.17 8.54
C VAL A 190 -5.86 6.46 8.96
N ASN A 191 -6.62 7.54 9.24
CA ASN A 191 -6.06 8.81 9.72
C ASN A 191 -5.35 8.64 11.07
N ALA A 192 -5.95 7.88 12.00
CA ALA A 192 -5.38 7.62 13.31
C ALA A 192 -4.06 6.85 13.23
N ILE A 193 -3.89 6.00 12.22
CA ILE A 193 -2.64 5.27 11.99
C ILE A 193 -1.62 6.16 11.27
N LYS A 194 -1.98 6.68 10.09
CA LYS A 194 -1.13 7.60 9.32
C LYS A 194 -1.98 8.34 8.29
N PRO A 195 -1.98 9.68 8.26
CA PRO A 195 -2.93 10.45 7.47
C PRO A 195 -2.61 10.49 5.97
N ASN A 196 -1.43 10.06 5.53
CA ASN A 196 -0.99 10.27 4.14
C ASN A 196 -1.92 9.68 3.08
N PHE A 197 -2.68 8.62 3.39
CA PHE A 197 -3.69 8.12 2.45
C PHE A 197 -4.82 9.13 2.20
N ILE A 198 -5.31 9.84 3.23
CA ILE A 198 -6.44 10.77 3.07
C ILE A 198 -6.07 12.00 2.24
N LEU A 199 -4.81 12.45 2.34
CA LEU A 199 -4.30 13.62 1.63
C LEU A 199 -4.35 13.41 0.11
N GLY A 200 -4.02 12.21 -0.37
CA GLY A 200 -4.24 11.83 -1.77
C GLY A 200 -5.68 11.40 -2.08
N PHE A 201 -6.34 10.67 -1.18
CA PHE A 201 -7.65 10.07 -1.43
C PHE A 201 -8.80 11.08 -1.48
N ALA A 202 -8.88 12.00 -0.52
CA ALA A 202 -10.00 12.93 -0.41
C ALA A 202 -10.11 13.88 -1.62
N PRO A 203 -9.03 14.52 -2.11
CA PRO A 203 -9.10 15.32 -3.33
C PRO A 203 -9.41 14.47 -4.57
N SER A 204 -8.91 13.24 -4.62
CA SER A 204 -9.23 12.30 -5.72
C SER A 204 -10.72 11.95 -5.75
N LEU A 205 -11.30 11.69 -4.58
CA LEU A 205 -12.70 11.42 -4.44
C LEU A 205 -13.52 12.66 -4.83
N LEU A 206 -13.12 13.87 -4.41
CA LEU A 206 -13.77 15.12 -4.78
C LEU A 206 -13.78 15.32 -6.32
N VAL A 207 -12.67 15.07 -7.00
CA VAL A 207 -12.61 15.13 -8.48
C VAL A 207 -13.57 14.14 -9.11
N VAL A 208 -13.63 12.90 -8.62
CA VAL A 208 -14.58 11.88 -9.10
C VAL A 208 -16.03 12.31 -8.84
N MET A 209 -16.32 12.88 -7.67
CA MET A 209 -17.64 13.41 -7.31
C MET A 209 -18.08 14.51 -8.27
N ILE A 210 -17.23 15.52 -8.51
CA ILE A 210 -17.51 16.62 -9.45
C ILE A 210 -17.76 16.07 -10.85
N ALA A 211 -16.92 15.14 -11.32
CA ALA A 211 -17.07 14.52 -12.64
C ALA A 211 -18.38 13.72 -12.78
N ASP A 212 -18.79 12.98 -11.75
CA ASP A 212 -20.03 12.20 -11.80
C ASP A 212 -21.27 13.10 -11.68
N ILE A 213 -21.24 14.16 -10.85
CA ILE A 213 -22.33 15.15 -10.72
C ILE A 213 -22.53 15.94 -12.03
N THR A 214 -21.44 16.39 -12.65
CA THR A 214 -21.51 17.13 -13.93
C THR A 214 -22.10 16.26 -15.04
N ARG A 215 -21.63 15.00 -15.16
CA ARG A 215 -22.19 14.04 -16.12
C ARG A 215 -23.64 13.67 -15.85
N SER A 216 -24.05 13.61 -14.58
CA SER A 216 -25.43 13.30 -14.20
C SER A 216 -26.39 14.50 -14.30
N LYS A 217 -25.87 15.69 -14.66
CA LYS A 217 -26.58 16.98 -14.66
C LYS A 217 -27.17 17.32 -13.29
N GLY A 218 -26.37 17.17 -12.23
CA GLY A 218 -26.76 17.48 -10.86
C GLY A 218 -27.53 16.36 -10.14
N ARG A 219 -27.90 15.28 -10.84
CA ARG A 219 -28.63 14.15 -10.22
C ARG A 219 -27.75 13.46 -9.19
N GLY A 220 -28.24 13.40 -7.95
CA GLY A 220 -27.53 12.77 -6.84
C GLY A 220 -26.56 13.68 -6.09
N PHE A 221 -26.60 15.01 -6.31
CA PHE A 221 -25.77 15.98 -5.57
C PHE A 221 -25.84 15.78 -4.05
N SER A 222 -27.03 15.72 -3.46
CA SER A 222 -27.19 15.52 -2.01
C SER A 222 -26.55 14.24 -1.51
N ARG A 223 -26.66 13.13 -2.26
CA ARG A 223 -26.05 11.84 -1.91
C ARG A 223 -24.54 11.90 -1.95
N TRP A 224 -23.99 12.60 -2.94
CA TRP A 224 -22.55 12.85 -3.01
C TRP A 224 -22.07 13.74 -1.86
N VAL A 225 -22.79 14.81 -1.53
CA VAL A 225 -22.46 15.65 -0.37
C VAL A 225 -22.47 14.82 0.92
N MET A 226 -23.51 14.02 1.15
CA MET A 226 -23.55 13.12 2.33
C MET A 226 -22.43 12.07 2.31
N PHE A 227 -22.05 11.55 1.15
CA PHE A 227 -20.88 10.68 1.05
C PHE A 227 -19.59 11.40 1.47
N GLY A 228 -19.39 12.62 0.95
CA GLY A 228 -18.26 13.50 1.26
C GLY A 228 -18.21 13.90 2.74
N MET A 229 -19.35 14.00 3.43
CA MET A 229 -19.38 14.22 4.88
C MET A 229 -18.63 13.13 5.66
N SER A 230 -18.53 11.90 5.13
CA SER A 230 -17.73 10.83 5.75
C SER A 230 -16.25 11.20 5.85
N VAL A 231 -15.73 11.96 4.87
CA VAL A 231 -14.37 12.49 4.89
C VAL A 231 -14.25 13.53 6.00
N LEU A 232 -15.17 14.50 6.07
CA LEU A 232 -15.15 15.53 7.11
C LEU A 232 -15.25 14.97 8.52
N ILE A 233 -16.09 13.94 8.73
CA ILE A 233 -16.21 13.23 10.01
C ILE A 233 -14.90 12.55 10.43
N SER A 234 -14.02 12.20 9.46
CA SER A 234 -12.73 11.56 9.75
C SER A 234 -11.59 12.53 10.09
N LEU A 235 -11.74 13.82 9.79
CA LEU A 235 -10.69 14.82 9.98
C LEU A 235 -10.40 15.23 11.44
N PRO A 236 -11.32 15.15 12.42
CA PRO A 236 -11.02 15.51 13.81
C PRO A 236 -9.83 14.74 14.42
N VAL A 237 -9.57 13.51 13.95
CA VAL A 237 -8.39 12.73 14.34
C VAL A 237 -7.09 13.46 13.97
N LEU A 238 -7.06 14.15 12.83
CA LEU A 238 -5.90 14.92 12.38
C LEU A 238 -5.66 16.14 13.28
N LEU A 239 -6.73 16.77 13.77
CA LEU A 239 -6.61 17.88 14.71
C LEU A 239 -5.99 17.42 16.02
N TRP A 240 -6.42 16.26 16.53
CA TRP A 240 -5.79 15.65 17.71
C TRP A 240 -4.30 15.36 17.47
N GLN A 241 -3.95 14.71 16.36
CA GLN A 241 -2.55 14.44 15.99
C GLN A 241 -1.72 15.72 15.86
N TYR A 242 -2.31 16.78 15.30
CA TYR A 242 -1.65 18.08 15.20
C TYR A 242 -1.36 18.66 16.59
N PHE A 243 -2.34 18.66 17.51
CA PHE A 243 -2.10 19.16 18.86
C PHE A 243 -1.09 18.34 19.65
N VAL A 244 -0.98 17.04 19.40
CA VAL A 244 0.03 16.17 20.03
C VAL A 244 1.43 16.40 19.44
N ASN A 245 1.54 16.47 18.11
CA ASN A 245 2.83 16.61 17.42
C ASN A 245 3.44 18.01 17.48
N PHE A 246 2.61 19.05 17.63
CA PHE A 246 3.04 20.45 17.65
C PHE A 246 2.83 21.11 19.01
N ASP A 247 2.80 20.34 20.10
CA ASP A 247 2.73 20.87 21.46
C ASP A 247 4.06 21.56 21.83
N PRO A 248 4.08 22.90 22.03
CA PRO A 248 5.30 23.67 22.29
C PRO A 248 5.94 23.37 23.65
N SER A 249 5.32 22.54 24.50
CA SER A 249 5.86 22.13 25.80
C SER A 249 6.77 20.89 25.73
N VAL A 250 7.05 20.35 24.55
CA VAL A 250 8.01 19.26 24.33
C VAL A 250 9.25 19.83 23.66
N GLU A 251 10.43 19.74 24.27
CA GLU A 251 11.69 20.33 23.74
C GLU A 251 12.09 19.81 22.34
N THR A 252 11.53 18.67 21.88
CA THR A 252 11.73 18.13 20.52
C THR A 252 10.79 18.74 19.48
N SER A 253 9.85 19.60 19.87
CA SER A 253 9.08 20.42 18.93
C SER A 253 9.92 21.59 18.44
N GLU A 254 11.02 21.32 17.74
CA GLU A 254 11.55 22.34 16.83
C GLU A 254 10.41 22.79 15.92
N ASN A 255 10.37 24.09 15.60
CA ASN A 255 9.35 24.75 14.77
C ASN A 255 9.22 24.06 13.39
N THR A 256 8.54 22.91 13.38
CA THR A 256 8.23 22.14 12.20
C THR A 256 7.06 22.84 11.56
N SER A 257 7.23 23.22 10.30
CA SER A 257 6.21 23.90 9.51
C SER A 257 6.11 23.22 8.17
N LEU A 258 4.96 23.38 7.51
CA LEU A 258 4.85 23.00 6.11
C LEU A 258 5.52 24.06 5.26
N ILE A 259 6.50 23.64 4.46
CA ILE A 259 7.22 24.48 3.51
C ILE A 259 6.89 24.08 2.09
N PHE A 260 6.99 25.05 1.18
CA PHE A 260 6.93 24.78 -0.25
C PHE A 260 8.31 24.43 -0.78
N VAL A 261 8.40 23.34 -1.53
CA VAL A 261 9.61 22.86 -2.20
C VAL A 261 9.34 22.68 -3.69
N LEU A 262 10.39 22.41 -4.48
CA LEU A 262 10.25 22.17 -5.91
C LEU A 262 10.92 20.86 -6.31
N GLY A 263 10.28 19.77 -5.89
CA GLY A 263 10.65 18.42 -6.26
C GLY A 263 11.86 17.87 -5.51
N ASP A 264 12.29 18.49 -4.41
CA ASP A 264 13.53 18.18 -3.68
C ASP A 264 13.75 16.68 -3.50
N PHE A 265 12.78 15.94 -2.96
CA PHE A 265 12.91 14.47 -2.77
C PHE A 265 12.97 13.67 -4.08
N ILE A 266 12.28 14.12 -5.11
CA ILE A 266 12.28 13.45 -6.43
C ILE A 266 13.61 13.74 -7.13
N LEU A 267 14.12 14.97 -7.00
CA LEU A 267 15.36 15.45 -7.60
C LEU A 267 16.61 15.01 -6.83
N MET A 268 16.48 14.43 -5.64
CA MET A 268 17.57 13.69 -4.98
C MET A 268 18.02 12.45 -5.79
N SER A 269 17.17 11.96 -6.69
CA SER A 269 17.54 10.93 -7.66
C SER A 269 18.39 11.52 -8.78
N ALA A 270 19.46 10.83 -9.17
CA ALA A 270 20.26 11.22 -10.34
C ALA A 270 19.45 11.12 -11.65
N HIS A 271 18.44 10.24 -11.69
CA HIS A 271 17.65 9.94 -12.87
C HIS A 271 16.15 9.80 -12.54
N PRO A 272 15.47 10.89 -12.12
CA PRO A 272 14.10 10.83 -11.58
C PRO A 272 13.08 10.28 -12.58
N PHE A 273 13.21 10.63 -13.86
CA PHE A 273 12.34 10.11 -14.90
C PHE A 273 12.50 8.60 -15.12
N LEU A 274 13.75 8.10 -15.10
CA LEU A 274 14.02 6.68 -15.24
C LEU A 274 13.59 5.90 -13.98
N GLU A 275 13.71 6.50 -12.80
CA GLU A 275 13.17 5.94 -11.56
C GLU A 275 11.65 5.79 -11.61
N PHE A 276 10.93 6.80 -12.11
CA PHE A 276 9.50 6.69 -12.36
C PHE A 276 9.18 5.58 -13.36
N LEU A 277 9.86 5.55 -14.52
CA LEU A 277 9.60 4.54 -15.55
C LEU A 277 9.86 3.12 -15.06
N THR A 278 10.93 2.91 -14.30
CA THR A 278 11.27 1.60 -13.73
C THR A 278 10.35 1.22 -12.58
N GLY A 279 10.04 2.15 -11.66
CA GLY A 279 9.13 1.89 -10.54
C GLY A 279 7.69 1.60 -10.98
N MET A 280 7.22 2.25 -12.05
CA MET A 280 5.88 2.06 -12.59
C MET A 280 5.83 1.13 -13.81
N ALA A 281 6.93 0.44 -14.15
CA ALA A 281 7.04 -0.33 -15.39
C ALA A 281 5.93 -1.38 -15.54
N PHE A 282 5.67 -2.18 -14.50
CA PHE A 282 4.60 -3.18 -14.54
C PHE A 282 3.19 -2.57 -14.63
N PRO A 283 2.76 -1.63 -13.76
CA PRO A 283 1.46 -0.97 -13.91
C PRO A 283 1.27 -0.27 -15.26
N LEU A 284 2.30 0.39 -15.79
CA LEU A 284 2.26 1.04 -17.10
C LEU A 284 2.12 0.01 -18.24
N ALA A 285 2.82 -1.12 -18.15
CA ALA A 285 2.68 -2.20 -19.12
C ALA A 285 1.26 -2.79 -19.12
N ILE A 286 0.62 -2.92 -17.94
CA ILE A 286 -0.79 -3.33 -17.85
C ILE A 286 -1.73 -2.28 -18.44
N LEU A 287 -1.48 -0.99 -18.19
CA LEU A 287 -2.25 0.10 -18.80
C LEU A 287 -2.17 0.07 -20.33
N ILE A 288 -0.99 -0.20 -20.90
CA ILE A 288 -0.77 -0.30 -22.34
C ILE A 288 -1.40 -1.59 -22.92
N ALA A 289 -1.28 -2.72 -22.23
CA ALA A 289 -1.77 -4.01 -22.69
C ALA A 289 -3.32 -4.11 -22.60
N TYR A 290 -3.91 -3.51 -21.56
CA TYR A 290 -5.34 -3.62 -21.21
C TYR A 290 -5.99 -2.24 -20.93
N PRO A 291 -5.87 -1.25 -21.84
CA PRO A 291 -6.27 0.14 -21.58
C PRO A 291 -7.76 0.30 -21.26
N ARG A 292 -8.62 -0.51 -21.91
CA ARG A 292 -10.06 -0.48 -21.65
C ARG A 292 -10.38 -0.95 -20.23
N GLU A 293 -9.74 -2.01 -19.75
CA GLU A 293 -9.96 -2.52 -18.40
C GLU A 293 -9.50 -1.52 -17.33
N CYS A 294 -8.36 -0.87 -17.55
CA CYS A 294 -7.88 0.20 -16.66
C CYS A 294 -8.81 1.42 -16.67
N ARG A 295 -9.23 1.89 -17.84
CA ARG A 295 -10.09 3.09 -17.99
C ARG A 295 -11.48 2.89 -17.40
N ASP A 296 -12.05 1.70 -17.58
CA ASP A 296 -13.42 1.40 -17.17
C ASP A 296 -13.49 1.01 -15.69
N ASN A 297 -12.35 0.64 -15.08
CA ASN A 297 -12.23 0.37 -13.65
C ASN A 297 -12.20 1.67 -12.82
N LYS A 298 -13.28 1.93 -12.08
CA LYS A 298 -13.39 3.13 -11.23
C LYS A 298 -12.29 3.21 -10.16
N LEU A 299 -11.91 2.08 -9.56
CA LEU A 299 -10.83 2.07 -8.55
C LEU A 299 -9.48 2.38 -9.17
N PHE A 300 -9.21 1.93 -10.40
CA PHE A 300 -7.97 2.27 -11.09
C PHE A 300 -7.90 3.79 -11.31
N ARG A 301 -8.98 4.43 -11.76
CA ARG A 301 -9.01 5.89 -11.93
C ARG A 301 -8.85 6.62 -10.61
N LEU A 302 -9.49 6.16 -9.55
CA LEU A 302 -9.37 6.75 -8.21
C LEU A 302 -7.94 6.60 -7.67
N ALA A 303 -7.33 5.43 -7.82
CA ALA A 303 -5.94 5.18 -7.44
C ALA A 303 -4.94 6.00 -8.28
N ALA A 304 -5.18 6.15 -9.58
CA ALA A 304 -4.35 6.97 -10.46
C ALA A 304 -4.45 8.46 -10.13
N LEU A 305 -5.65 8.97 -9.80
CA LEU A 305 -5.81 10.34 -9.29
C LEU A 305 -5.08 10.50 -7.95
N GLY A 306 -5.20 9.52 -7.05
CA GLY A 306 -4.53 9.54 -5.76
C GLY A 306 -3.01 9.53 -5.90
N PHE A 307 -2.49 8.74 -6.84
CA PHE A 307 -1.08 8.75 -7.24
C PHE A 307 -0.64 10.14 -7.71
N VAL A 308 -1.38 10.78 -8.63
CA VAL A 308 -1.03 12.11 -9.15
C VAL A 308 -1.08 13.16 -8.04
N ILE A 309 -2.11 13.16 -7.21
CA ILE A 309 -2.25 14.13 -6.12
C ILE A 309 -1.14 13.95 -5.09
N SER A 310 -0.84 12.71 -4.69
CA SER A 310 0.24 12.44 -3.73
C SER A 310 1.63 12.71 -4.32
N PHE A 311 1.79 12.54 -5.63
CA PHE A 311 3.00 12.97 -6.33
C PHE A 311 3.15 14.50 -6.26
N LEU A 312 2.08 15.26 -6.52
CA LEU A 312 2.11 16.73 -6.42
C LEU A 312 2.36 17.19 -4.99
N GLU A 313 1.79 16.49 -4.00
CA GLU A 313 2.05 16.73 -2.57
C GLU A 313 3.55 16.58 -2.27
N MET A 314 4.15 15.44 -2.61
CA MET A 314 5.58 15.21 -2.43
C MET A 314 6.47 16.18 -3.25
N PHE A 315 5.99 16.62 -4.41
CA PHE A 315 6.74 17.53 -5.28
C PHE A 315 6.73 18.96 -4.76
N PHE A 316 5.62 19.43 -4.16
CA PHE A 316 5.47 20.84 -3.78
C PHE A 316 5.52 21.10 -2.28
N ILE A 317 5.38 20.09 -1.43
CA ILE A 317 5.23 20.25 0.02
C ILE A 317 6.26 19.38 0.74
N ALA A 318 6.89 19.95 1.77
CA ALA A 318 7.75 19.25 2.71
C ALA A 318 7.54 19.77 4.15
N GLU A 319 8.06 19.04 5.13
CA GLU A 319 8.20 19.53 6.50
C GLU A 319 9.56 20.25 6.65
N SER A 320 9.63 21.33 7.42
CA SER A 320 10.90 21.98 7.78
C SER A 320 11.59 21.32 8.98
N GLY A 321 12.85 21.68 9.22
CA GLY A 321 13.62 21.21 10.38
C GLY A 321 14.10 19.76 10.23
N GLU A 322 14.32 19.07 11.36
CA GLU A 322 14.81 17.68 11.36
C GLU A 322 13.89 16.71 10.61
N ARG A 323 12.58 17.00 10.61
CA ARG A 323 11.55 16.21 9.92
C ARG A 323 11.58 16.32 8.41
N PHE A 324 12.39 17.21 7.84
CA PHE A 324 12.57 17.31 6.39
C PHE A 324 12.99 15.95 5.81
N TYR A 325 13.97 15.26 6.41
CA TYR A 325 14.47 14.00 5.85
C TYR A 325 13.58 12.79 6.10
N ASP A 326 12.54 12.91 6.93
CA ASP A 326 11.52 11.87 7.11
C ASP A 326 10.67 11.68 5.84
N GLY A 327 10.65 12.69 4.96
CA GLY A 327 9.96 12.62 3.68
C GLY A 327 8.48 12.32 3.82
N ASN A 328 7.82 12.81 4.88
CA ASN A 328 6.48 12.35 5.25
C ASN A 328 5.43 12.59 4.16
N MET A 329 5.60 13.59 3.30
CA MET A 329 4.71 13.87 2.16
C MET A 329 4.79 12.80 1.04
N GLY A 330 5.80 11.92 1.07
CA GLY A 330 5.97 10.83 0.10
C GLY A 330 5.21 9.55 0.42
N TRP A 331 4.75 9.33 1.66
CA TRP A 331 4.11 8.07 2.04
C TRP A 331 2.77 7.82 1.32
N GLY A 332 2.05 8.89 0.97
CA GLY A 332 0.83 8.82 0.17
C GLY A 332 1.12 8.29 -1.22
N LEU A 333 2.18 8.79 -1.87
CA LEU A 333 2.63 8.35 -3.17
C LEU A 333 2.92 6.85 -3.15
N GLN A 334 3.70 6.38 -2.18
CA GLN A 334 4.01 4.95 -2.03
C GLN A 334 2.74 4.10 -1.85
N CYS A 335 1.80 4.56 -1.03
CA CYS A 335 0.53 3.85 -0.83
C CYS A 335 -0.28 3.71 -2.14
N PHE A 336 -0.36 4.77 -2.95
CA PHE A 336 -1.08 4.71 -4.23
C PHE A 336 -0.33 3.91 -5.30
N VAL A 337 1.02 3.93 -5.30
CA VAL A 337 1.83 3.00 -6.11
C VAL A 337 1.45 1.56 -5.77
N TYR A 338 1.42 1.19 -4.48
CA TYR A 338 1.01 -0.15 -4.05
C TYR A 338 -0.40 -0.52 -4.54
N ILE A 339 -1.39 0.36 -4.36
CA ILE A 339 -2.77 0.10 -4.81
C ILE A 339 -2.82 -0.09 -6.33
N MET A 340 -2.08 0.71 -7.10
CA MET A 340 -1.98 0.55 -8.55
C MET A 340 -1.35 -0.80 -8.92
N PHE A 341 -0.31 -1.24 -8.21
CA PHE A 341 0.26 -2.58 -8.37
C PHE A 341 -0.75 -3.68 -8.09
N LEU A 342 -1.50 -3.60 -6.98
CA LEU A 342 -2.52 -4.59 -6.63
C LEU A 342 -3.61 -4.69 -7.71
N ILE A 343 -4.05 -3.55 -8.27
CA ILE A 343 -5.01 -3.52 -9.38
C ILE A 343 -4.38 -4.10 -10.66
N ALA A 344 -3.14 -3.75 -10.96
CA ALA A 344 -2.42 -4.24 -12.14
C ALA A 344 -2.21 -5.77 -12.08
N ILE A 345 -1.83 -6.31 -10.92
CA ILE A 345 -1.73 -7.76 -10.67
C ILE A 345 -3.10 -8.43 -10.86
N SER A 346 -4.17 -7.80 -10.38
CA SER A 346 -5.54 -8.33 -10.54
C SER A 346 -5.96 -8.42 -12.00
N ILE A 347 -5.71 -7.36 -12.80
CA ILE A 347 -6.00 -7.34 -14.24
C ILE A 347 -5.12 -8.33 -14.99
N PHE A 348 -3.83 -8.40 -14.64
CA PHE A 348 -2.89 -9.37 -15.21
C PHE A 348 -3.34 -10.81 -14.97
N TYR A 349 -3.71 -11.13 -13.73
CA TYR A 349 -4.17 -12.46 -13.35
C TYR A 349 -5.48 -12.84 -14.05
N LYS A 350 -6.46 -11.92 -14.09
CA LYS A 350 -7.70 -12.09 -14.83
C LYS A 350 -7.44 -12.49 -16.29
N ASN A 351 -6.58 -11.73 -16.96
CA ASN A 351 -6.25 -11.96 -18.36
C ASN A 351 -5.39 -13.19 -18.57
N SER A 352 -4.55 -13.56 -17.60
CA SER A 352 -3.79 -14.82 -17.62
C SER A 352 -4.73 -16.03 -17.55
N VAL A 353 -5.72 -16.00 -16.65
CA VAL A 353 -6.73 -17.07 -16.53
C VAL A 353 -7.52 -17.23 -17.83
N ILE A 354 -7.97 -16.13 -18.42
CA ILE A 354 -8.69 -16.15 -19.72
C ILE A 354 -7.77 -16.62 -20.84
N PHE A 355 -6.52 -16.16 -20.89
CA PHE A 355 -5.62 -16.55 -21.96
C PHE A 355 -5.27 -18.04 -21.90
N PHE A 356 -5.12 -18.62 -20.71
CA PHE A 356 -4.80 -20.03 -20.58
C PHE A 356 -6.01 -20.96 -20.59
N SER A 357 -7.25 -20.45 -20.57
CA SER A 357 -8.45 -21.30 -20.60
C SER A 357 -8.59 -22.11 -21.89
N ASP A 358 -8.12 -21.57 -23.01
CA ASP A 358 -8.26 -22.20 -24.32
C ASP A 358 -7.07 -23.10 -24.69
N ARG A 359 -6.06 -23.19 -23.82
CA ARG A 359 -4.86 -24.00 -24.08
C ARG A 359 -5.21 -25.48 -23.96
N LYS A 360 -4.99 -26.24 -25.03
CA LYS A 360 -5.23 -27.69 -25.03
C LYS A 360 -4.21 -28.42 -24.15
N ARG A 361 -4.66 -29.46 -23.44
CA ARG A 361 -3.78 -30.32 -22.64
C ARG A 361 -2.72 -30.95 -23.56
N GLY A 362 -1.46 -30.89 -23.16
CA GLY A 362 -0.31 -31.39 -23.94
C GLY A 362 0.25 -30.41 -24.99
N GLN A 363 -0.42 -29.29 -25.28
CA GLN A 363 0.12 -28.28 -26.19
C GLN A 363 1.29 -27.54 -25.54
N SER A 364 2.43 -27.43 -26.23
CA SER A 364 3.58 -26.68 -25.70
C SER A 364 3.23 -25.19 -25.53
N LEU A 365 3.81 -24.55 -24.50
CA LEU A 365 3.56 -23.13 -24.22
C LEU A 365 4.02 -22.25 -25.39
N LEU A 366 5.16 -22.58 -25.99
CA LEU A 366 5.74 -21.84 -27.11
C LEU A 366 4.84 -21.90 -28.35
N SER A 367 4.34 -23.10 -28.70
CA SER A 367 3.37 -23.27 -29.78
C SER A 367 2.09 -22.48 -29.49
N TYR A 368 1.55 -22.58 -28.27
CA TYR A 368 0.35 -21.84 -27.89
C TYR A 368 0.53 -20.32 -28.02
N CYS A 369 1.62 -19.77 -27.50
CA CYS A 369 1.92 -18.35 -27.60
C CYS A 369 2.13 -17.91 -29.06
N SER A 370 2.80 -18.72 -29.89
CA SER A 370 2.97 -18.41 -31.31
C SER A 370 1.63 -18.28 -32.04
N THR A 371 0.65 -19.15 -31.73
CA THR A 371 -0.68 -19.07 -32.36
C THR A 371 -1.51 -17.86 -31.92
N LYS A 372 -1.24 -17.31 -30.74
CA LYS A 372 -2.00 -16.18 -30.18
C LYS A 372 -1.35 -14.81 -30.45
N GLY A 373 -0.13 -14.77 -30.98
CA GLY A 373 0.54 -13.58 -31.50
C GLY A 373 0.52 -12.39 -30.52
N ARG A 374 -0.10 -11.26 -30.93
CA ARG A 374 -0.17 -10.03 -30.12
C ARG A 374 -0.81 -10.24 -28.74
N SER A 375 -1.77 -11.15 -28.61
CA SER A 375 -2.39 -11.47 -27.32
C SER A 375 -1.40 -12.11 -26.34
N SER A 376 -0.39 -12.82 -26.84
CA SER A 376 0.70 -13.34 -26.01
C SER A 376 1.66 -12.25 -25.55
N LEU A 377 1.99 -11.28 -26.41
CA LEU A 377 2.83 -10.14 -26.01
C LEU A 377 2.19 -9.31 -24.88
N ARG A 378 0.87 -9.16 -24.91
CA ARG A 378 0.10 -8.49 -23.83
C ARG A 378 0.20 -9.17 -22.46
N LEU A 379 0.64 -10.44 -22.41
CA LEU A 379 0.92 -11.15 -21.16
C LEU A 379 2.40 -11.33 -20.87
N ILE A 380 3.19 -11.65 -21.89
CA ILE A 380 4.63 -11.92 -21.73
C ILE A 380 5.34 -10.65 -21.23
N VAL A 381 5.07 -9.48 -21.83
CA VAL A 381 5.77 -8.25 -21.45
C VAL A 381 5.44 -7.83 -20.02
N PRO A 382 4.16 -7.69 -19.60
CA PRO A 382 3.87 -7.42 -18.19
C PRO A 382 4.34 -8.52 -17.25
N GLY A 383 4.28 -9.79 -17.66
CA GLY A 383 4.76 -10.93 -16.86
C GLY A 383 6.26 -10.86 -16.58
N LEU A 384 7.08 -10.54 -17.58
CA LEU A 384 8.53 -10.36 -17.41
C LEU A 384 8.85 -9.17 -16.50
N LEU A 385 8.14 -8.04 -16.67
CA LEU A 385 8.30 -6.88 -15.81
C LEU A 385 7.91 -7.20 -14.36
N PHE A 386 6.77 -7.87 -14.15
CA PHE A 386 6.36 -8.33 -12.82
C PHE A 386 7.42 -9.22 -12.16
N MET A 387 7.99 -10.17 -12.90
CA MET A 387 9.05 -11.04 -12.41
C MET A 387 10.33 -10.26 -12.05
N TRP A 388 10.67 -9.21 -12.81
CA TRP A 388 11.81 -8.36 -12.50
C TRP A 388 11.59 -7.51 -11.23
N HIS A 389 10.39 -6.95 -11.08
CA HIS A 389 9.96 -6.27 -9.86
C HIS A 389 10.00 -7.20 -8.65
N LEU A 390 9.50 -8.43 -8.81
CA LEU A 390 9.50 -9.44 -7.77
C LEU A 390 10.91 -9.90 -7.40
N GLY A 391 11.79 -10.11 -8.38
CA GLY A 391 13.18 -10.47 -8.15
C GLY A 391 13.95 -9.41 -7.36
N SER A 392 13.80 -8.14 -7.75
CA SER A 392 14.40 -7.00 -7.03
C SER A 392 13.82 -6.87 -5.62
N GLY A 393 12.52 -7.08 -5.50
CA GLY A 393 11.79 -7.12 -4.24
C GLY A 393 12.26 -8.18 -3.26
N LEU A 394 12.40 -9.42 -3.75
CA LEU A 394 12.90 -10.55 -2.96
C LEU A 394 14.33 -10.31 -2.51
N MET A 395 15.17 -9.75 -3.38
CA MET A 395 16.55 -9.40 -3.03
C MET A 395 16.57 -8.38 -1.88
N TYR A 396 15.78 -7.31 -1.97
CA TYR A 396 15.65 -6.34 -0.88
C TYR A 396 15.10 -6.95 0.40
N PHE A 397 14.05 -7.78 0.32
CA PHE A 397 13.49 -8.45 1.49
C PHE A 397 14.51 -9.34 2.20
N ILE A 398 15.34 -10.07 1.43
CA ILE A 398 16.44 -10.86 1.99
C ILE A 398 17.45 -9.95 2.70
N ILE A 399 17.85 -8.83 2.08
CA ILE A 399 18.77 -7.86 2.68
C ILE A 399 18.20 -7.29 4.00
N VAL A 400 16.90 -6.99 4.02
CA VAL A 400 16.17 -6.58 5.23
C VAL A 400 16.21 -7.68 6.30
N CYS A 401 15.93 -8.94 5.94
CA CYS A 401 16.05 -10.07 6.87
C CYS A 401 17.48 -10.26 7.41
N LEU A 402 18.51 -9.84 6.68
CA LEU A 402 19.91 -9.90 7.09
C LEU A 402 20.34 -8.71 7.98
N GLY A 403 19.43 -7.79 8.31
CA GLY A 403 19.72 -6.67 9.21
C GLY A 403 20.08 -5.37 8.51
N VAL A 404 19.84 -5.24 7.20
CA VAL A 404 20.08 -3.99 6.47
C VAL A 404 18.78 -3.49 5.88
N THR A 405 18.17 -2.52 6.54
CA THR A 405 16.95 -1.83 6.08
C THR A 405 17.25 -0.53 5.35
N GLY A 406 18.53 -0.13 5.29
CA GLY A 406 19.02 1.09 4.66
C GLY A 406 20.23 0.90 3.73
N TYR A 407 20.07 1.34 2.48
CA TYR A 407 21.05 2.09 1.68
C TYR A 407 22.46 1.58 1.37
N ARG A 408 22.94 0.41 1.79
CA ARG A 408 24.25 -0.08 1.31
C ARG A 408 24.23 -1.57 0.97
N VAL A 409 24.37 -1.86 -0.33
CA VAL A 409 25.10 -3.04 -0.80
C VAL A 409 26.56 -2.62 -0.94
#